data_AF-A0A7M2RHG3-F1
#
_entry.id   AF-A0A7M2RHG3-F1
#
_cell.length_a   1.000
_cell.length_b   1.000
_cell.length_c   1.000
_cell.angle_alpha   90.00
_cell.angle_beta   90.00
_cell.angle_gamma   90.00
#
_symmetry.space_group_name_H-M   'P 1'
#
loop_
_entity.id
_entity.type
_entity.pdbx_description
1 polymer ?
#
loop_
_entity_poly.entity_id
_entity_poly.type
_entity_poly.pdbx_seq_one_letter_code
_entity_poly.pdbx_strand_id
1 'polypeptide(L)'
;MKRYELLHEMYDKETGESTSSQTKDIETENVDEYLKSQIDPASTYKKLDSEEGSVIFEVTTFGLKERYVFTEYEPLDTPLDPLL
;
A
#
# COMPACT_ATOMS: atom_id res chain seq x y z
N MET A 1 10.00 7.08 -11.83
CA MET A 1 8.81 6.40 -11.29
C MET A 1 9.28 5.28 -10.42
N LYS A 2 8.90 5.33 -9.14
CA LYS A 2 9.18 4.26 -8.19
C LYS A 2 8.14 3.16 -8.36
N ARG A 3 8.55 1.93 -8.08
CA ARG A 3 7.67 0.77 -8.14
C ARG A 3 7.36 0.29 -6.73
N TYR A 4 6.10 -0.04 -6.52
CA TYR A 4 5.61 -0.49 -5.23
C TYR A 4 4.79 -1.76 -5.40
N GLU A 5 4.95 -2.67 -4.45
CA GLU A 5 3.97 -3.71 -4.20
C GLU A 5 2.92 -3.08 -3.28
N LEU A 6 1.68 -3.01 -3.76
CA LEU A 6 0.56 -2.55 -2.97
C LEU A 6 -0.26 -3.74 -2.50
N LEU A 7 -0.26 -3.97 -1.19
CA LEU A 7 -1.24 -4.83 -0.51
C LEU A 7 -2.41 -3.98 -0.03
N HIS A 8 -3.62 -4.32 -0.47
CA HIS A 8 -4.87 -3.71 -0.05
C HIS A 8 -5.73 -4.73 0.70
N GLU A 9 -6.06 -4.42 1.95
CA GLU A 9 -6.86 -5.26 2.83
C GLU A 9 -8.14 -4.54 3.25
N MET A 10 -9.25 -5.27 3.34
CA MET A 10 -10.54 -4.80 3.87
C MET A 10 -10.88 -5.56 5.13
N TYR A 11 -11.34 -4.87 6.17
CA TYR A 11 -11.63 -5.48 7.47
C TYR A 11 -13.11 -5.42 7.79
N ASP A 12 -13.62 -6.51 8.39
CA ASP A 12 -14.94 -6.53 8.96
C ASP A 12 -15.02 -5.56 10.15
N LYS A 13 -16.09 -4.78 10.22
CA LYS A 13 -16.26 -3.75 11.24
C LYS A 13 -16.55 -4.33 12.63
N GLU A 14 -17.08 -5.56 12.71
CA GLU A 14 -17.53 -6.20 13.95
C GLU A 14 -16.45 -7.11 14.52
N THR A 15 -15.80 -7.91 13.68
CA THR A 15 -14.77 -8.87 14.12
C THR A 15 -13.36 -8.28 14.04
N GLY A 16 -13.13 -7.27 13.19
CA GLY A 16 -11.80 -6.73 12.90
C GLY A 16 -10.94 -7.68 12.05
N GLU A 17 -11.49 -8.78 11.55
CA GLU A 17 -10.78 -9.73 10.71
C GLU A 17 -10.73 -9.26 9.26
N SER A 18 -9.66 -9.65 8.55
CA SER A 18 -9.53 -9.37 7.13
C SER A 18 -10.57 -10.17 6.34
N THR A 19 -11.41 -9.47 5.59
CA THR A 19 -12.46 -10.03 4.73
C THR A 19 -11.98 -10.23 3.28
N SER A 20 -10.99 -9.44 2.86
CA SER A 20 -10.41 -9.51 1.53
C SER A 20 -9.01 -8.92 1.55
N SER A 21 -8.10 -9.54 0.81
CA SER A 21 -6.76 -9.03 0.54
C SER A 21 -6.44 -9.15 -0.95
N GLN A 22 -5.85 -8.10 -1.51
CA GLN A 22 -5.43 -8.04 -2.90
C GLN A 22 -4.05 -7.39 -3.00
N THR A 23 -3.18 -7.96 -3.83
CA THR A 23 -1.85 -7.40 -4.11
C THR A 23 -1.79 -6.94 -5.56
N LYS A 24 -1.17 -5.78 -5.80
CA LYS A 24 -0.94 -5.24 -7.13
C LYS A 24 0.39 -4.49 -7.23
N ASP A 25 1.03 -4.61 -8.38
CA ASP A 25 2.18 -3.77 -8.72
C ASP A 25 1.72 -2.41 -9.22
N ILE A 26 2.32 -1.34 -8.71
CA ILE A 26 2.02 0.02 -9.13
C ILE A 26 3.30 0.81 -9.38
N GLU A 27 3.21 1.77 -10.28
CA GLU A 27 4.26 2.76 -10.54
C GLU A 27 3.73 4.14 -10.16
N THR A 28 4.35 4.81 -9.19
CA THR A 28 3.95 6.16 -8.77
C THR A 28 5.15 6.92 -8.19
N GLU A 29 5.14 8.25 -8.32
CA GLU A 29 6.07 9.14 -7.61
C GLU A 29 5.55 9.52 -6.22
N ASN A 30 4.24 9.41 -6.00
CA ASN A 30 3.58 9.88 -4.80
C ASN A 30 2.45 8.92 -4.38
N VAL A 31 2.69 8.15 -3.32
CA VAL A 31 1.72 7.19 -2.78
C VAL A 31 0.51 7.86 -2.13
N ASP A 32 0.66 9.08 -1.60
CA ASP A 32 -0.46 9.85 -1.04
C ASP A 32 -1.45 10.30 -2.13
N GLU A 33 -0.94 10.81 -3.25
CA GLU A 33 -1.78 11.17 -4.40
C GLU A 33 -2.42 9.95 -5.06
N TYR A 34 -1.65 8.86 -5.17
CA TYR A 34 -2.19 7.59 -5.65
C TYR A 34 -3.35 7.15 -4.77
N LEU A 35 -3.18 7.08 -3.44
CA LEU A 35 -4.24 6.67 -2.52
C LEU A 35 -5.50 7.51 -2.67
N LYS A 36 -5.37 8.85 -2.72
CA LYS A 36 -6.52 9.76 -2.91
C LYS A 36 -7.30 9.51 -4.20
N SER A 37 -6.65 8.98 -5.23
CA SER A 37 -7.32 8.60 -6.48
C SER A 37 -8.08 7.27 -6.39
N GLN A 38 -7.76 6.43 -5.40
CA GLN A 38 -8.34 5.09 -5.23
C GLN A 38 -9.51 5.08 -4.24
N ILE A 39 -9.49 5.95 -3.23
CA ILE A 39 -10.47 5.97 -2.15
C ILE A 39 -11.64 6.92 -2.45
N ASP A 40 -12.75 6.76 -1.72
CA ASP A 40 -13.88 7.67 -1.83
C ASP A 40 -13.50 9.07 -1.28
N PRO A 41 -13.96 10.18 -1.89
CA PRO A 41 -13.69 11.53 -1.36
C PRO A 41 -14.20 11.78 0.07
N ALA A 42 -15.19 11.01 0.54
CA ALA A 42 -15.70 11.06 1.90
C ALA A 42 -14.87 10.24 2.89
N SER A 43 -13.90 9.45 2.42
CA SER A 43 -13.01 8.66 3.27
C SER A 43 -12.10 9.55 4.11
N THR A 44 -11.83 9.12 5.34
CA THR A 44 -10.72 9.65 6.13
C THR A 44 -9.56 8.66 6.09
N TYR A 45 -8.32 9.15 6.11
CA TYR A 45 -7.15 8.29 6.10
C TYR A 45 -6.07 8.78 7.05
N LYS A 46 -5.30 7.84 7.59
CA LYS A 46 -4.12 8.08 8.43
C LYS A 46 -2.92 7.39 7.81
N LYS A 47 -1.86 8.16 7.57
CA LYS A 47 -0.56 7.63 7.17
C LYS A 47 0.20 7.15 8.42
N LEU A 48 0.79 5.97 8.33
CA LEU A 48 1.68 5.38 9.31
C LEU A 48 3.00 5.10 8.59
N ASP A 49 4.07 5.74 9.04
CA ASP A 49 5.41 5.40 8.58
C ASP A 49 5.85 4.12 9.29
N SER A 50 6.27 3.11 8.52
CA SER A 50 6.87 1.90 9.05
C SER A 50 8.39 2.02 9.03
N GLU A 51 9.07 1.49 10.05
CA GLU A 51 10.53 1.56 10.17
C GLU A 51 11.27 0.84 9.03
N GLU A 52 10.59 -0.03 8.28
CA GLU A 52 11.16 -0.90 7.24
C GLU A 52 10.96 -0.38 5.81
N GLY A 53 10.76 0.93 5.62
CA GLY A 53 10.63 1.53 4.28
C GLY A 53 9.29 1.26 3.59
N SER A 54 8.34 0.66 4.30
CA SER A 54 6.94 0.53 3.86
C SER A 54 6.13 1.74 4.30
N VAL A 55 5.21 2.18 3.45
CA VAL A 55 4.25 3.24 3.76
C VAL A 55 2.88 2.62 3.94
N ILE A 56 2.27 2.83 5.11
CA ILE A 56 0.98 2.25 5.44
C ILE A 56 -0.07 3.35 5.53
N PHE A 57 -1.25 3.09 4.99
CA PHE A 57 -2.42 3.94 5.17
C PHE A 57 -3.58 3.13 5.73
N GLU A 58 -4.17 3.64 6.80
CA GLU A 58 -5.43 3.15 7.33
C GLU A 58 -6.54 4.08 6.86
N VAL A 59 -7.49 3.55 6.11
CA VAL A 59 -8.59 4.29 5.48
C VAL A 59 -9.89 3.87 6.14
N THR A 60 -10.75 4.83 6.46
CA THR A 60 -12.10 4.60 6.96
C THR A 60 -13.13 5.28 6.07
N THR A 61 -14.08 4.50 5.57
CA THR A 61 -15.13 4.97 4.66
C THR A 61 -16.48 4.52 5.19
N PHE A 62 -17.31 5.44 5.69
CA PHE A 62 -18.61 5.14 6.32
C PHE A 62 -18.55 4.02 7.39
N GLY A 63 -17.43 3.92 8.12
CA GLY A 63 -17.21 2.91 9.17
C GLY A 63 -16.62 1.58 8.67
N LEU A 64 -16.45 1.40 7.36
CA LEU A 64 -15.63 0.32 6.79
C LEU A 64 -14.17 0.68 6.92
N LYS A 65 -13.33 -0.29 7.30
CA LYS A 65 -11.89 -0.10 7.48
C LYS A 65 -11.12 -0.82 6.39
N GLU A 66 -10.13 -0.14 5.85
CA GLU A 66 -9.24 -0.66 4.83
C GLU A 66 -7.80 -0.32 5.20
N ARG A 67 -6.85 -1.15 4.78
CA ARG A 67 -5.42 -0.89 4.92
C ARG A 67 -4.75 -1.00 3.55
N TYR A 68 -3.92 -0.02 3.24
CA TYR A 68 -3.08 0.02 2.04
C TYR A 68 -1.63 0.04 2.49
N VAL A 69 -0.87 -0.99 2.12
CA VAL A 69 0.55 -1.12 2.44
C VAL A 69 1.34 -1.03 1.15
N PHE A 70 2.18 -0.02 1.04
CA PHE A 70 3.06 0.22 -0.09
C PHE A 70 4.48 -0.18 0.29
N THR A 71 5.00 -1.21 -0.36
CA THR A 71 6.37 -1.67 -0.17
C THR A 71 7.17 -1.30 -1.42
N GLU A 72 8.14 -0.38 -1.27
CA GLU A 72 9.03 -0.02 -2.37
C GLU A 72 9.97 -1.19 -2.66
N TYR A 73 10.05 -1.62 -3.92
CA TYR A 73 11.08 -2.56 -4.35
C TYR A 73 12.06 -1.84 -5.28
N GLU A 74 13.32 -1.75 -4.83
CA GLU A 74 14.40 -1.35 -5.72
C GLU A 74 14.72 -2.55 -6.63
N PRO A 75 14.62 -2.41 -7.97
CA PRO A 75 15.11 -3.44 -8.86
C PRO A 75 16.61 -3.60 -8.58
N LEU A 76 17.03 -4.83 -8.22
CA LEU A 76 18.44 -5.22 -8.20
C LEU A 76 18.98 -5.13 -9.63
N ASP A 77 19.40 -3.94 -10.04
CA ASP A 77 20.14 -3.69 -11.27
C ASP A 77 21.63 -4.08 -11.10
N THR A 78 21.89 -5.13 -10.32
CA THR A 78 23.20 -5.76 -10.28
C THR A 78 23.21 -6.82 -11.38
N PRO A 79 23.89 -6.61 -12.51
CA PRO A 79 24.28 -7.75 -13.33
C PRO A 79 25.03 -8.70 -12.40
N LEU A 80 24.54 -9.92 -12.26
CA LEU A 80 25.34 -11.02 -11.73
C LEU A 80 26.59 -11.05 -12.60
N ASP A 81 27.71 -10.55 -12.08
CA ASP A 81 28.98 -10.65 -12.78
C ASP A 81 29.21 -12.13 -13.08
N PRO A 82 29.21 -12.55 -14.35
CA PRO A 82 29.30 -13.97 -14.71
C PRO A 82 30.73 -14.53 -14.53
N LEU A 83 31.64 -13.80 -13.87
CA LEU A 83 33.05 -14.17 -13.74
C LEU A 83 33.57 -14.31 -12.28
N LEU A 84 32.71 -14.66 -11.32
CA LEU A 84 33.15 -15.22 -10.03
C LEU A 84 33.28 -16.75 -10.08
#